data_AF-A0A5B7RDU2-F1
#
_entry.id   AF-A0A5B7RDU2-F1
#
_cell.length_a   1.000
_cell.length_b   1.000
_cell.length_c   1.000
_cell.angle_alpha   90.00
_cell.angle_beta   90.00
_cell.angle_gamma   90.00
#
_symmetry.space_group_name_H-M   'P 1'
#
loop_
_entity.id
_entity.type
_entity.pdbx_description
1 polymer ?
#
loop_
_entity_poly.entity_id
_entity_poly.type
_entity_poly.pdbx_seq_one_letter_code
_entity_poly.pdbx_strand_id
1 'polypeptide(L)'
;MIRDMDQAGRRCTIAHEAGHILRGPAPSAHRVREELLIDRQVGRLLLPSARRIGHALAWARADYEAAADELWVDENILNVRRSTLAPRERERLHEQLATVLVDAPA
;
A
#
# COMPACT_ATOMS: atom_id res chain seq x y z
N MET A 1 -13.69 -11.90 -13.34
CA MET A 1 -12.43 -11.47 -12.69
C MET A 1 -12.62 -10.26 -11.78
N ILE A 2 -13.22 -9.13 -12.18
CA ILE A 2 -13.56 -8.03 -11.22
C ILE A 2 -14.82 -8.32 -10.37
N ARG A 3 -15.74 -9.15 -10.88
CA ARG A 3 -17.05 -9.41 -10.23
C ARG A 3 -16.95 -10.13 -8.88
N ASP A 4 -15.88 -10.89 -8.67
CA ASP A 4 -15.67 -11.74 -7.49
C ASP A 4 -14.74 -11.10 -6.45
N MET A 5 -14.30 -9.86 -6.68
CA MET A 5 -13.47 -9.09 -5.76
C MET A 5 -14.34 -8.32 -4.77
N ASP A 6 -13.86 -8.19 -3.53
CA ASP A 6 -14.41 -7.26 -2.56
C ASP A 6 -14.18 -5.79 -2.98
N GLN A 7 -14.65 -4.85 -2.16
CA GLN A 7 -14.56 -3.44 -2.49
C GLN A 7 -13.12 -2.90 -2.49
N ALA A 8 -12.25 -3.40 -1.62
CA ALA A 8 -10.84 -3.00 -1.54
C ALA A 8 -10.08 -3.48 -2.78
N GLY A 9 -10.25 -4.74 -3.14
CA GLY A 9 -9.68 -5.33 -4.35
C GLY A 9 -10.14 -4.61 -5.61
N ARG A 10 -11.44 -4.31 -5.75
CA ARG A 10 -11.94 -3.53 -6.89
C ARG A 10 -11.29 -2.15 -6.97
N ARG A 11 -11.14 -1.45 -5.84
CA ARG A 11 -10.50 -0.13 -5.77
C ARG A 11 -9.03 -0.21 -6.21
N CYS A 12 -8.30 -1.21 -5.72
CA CYS A 12 -6.90 -1.44 -6.08
C CYS A 12 -6.73 -1.79 -7.56
N THR A 13 -7.53 -2.72 -8.09
CA THR A 13 -7.51 -3.08 -9.52
C THR A 13 -7.84 -1.89 -10.40
N ILE A 14 -8.89 -1.13 -10.11
CA ILE A 14 -9.24 0.05 -10.93
C ILE A 14 -8.08 1.06 -10.95
N ALA A 15 -7.43 1.32 -9.81
CA ALA A 15 -6.30 2.23 -9.76
C ALA A 15 -5.08 1.71 -10.55
N HIS A 16 -4.82 0.41 -10.49
CA HIS A 16 -3.73 -0.24 -11.23
C HIS A 16 -3.96 -0.19 -12.74
N GLU A 17 -5.14 -0.60 -13.21
CA GLU A 17 -5.49 -0.56 -14.63
C GLU A 17 -5.55 0.88 -15.17
N ALA A 18 -6.01 1.84 -14.37
CA ALA A 18 -5.92 3.25 -14.73
C ALA A 18 -4.45 3.71 -14.89
N GLY A 19 -3.54 3.18 -14.09
CA GLY A 19 -2.10 3.38 -14.23
C GLY A 19 -1.56 2.91 -15.58
N HIS A 20 -1.96 1.70 -16.02
CA HIS A 20 -1.61 1.20 -17.36
C HIS A 20 -2.12 2.12 -18.47
N ILE A 21 -3.36 2.60 -18.38
CA ILE A 21 -3.95 3.51 -19.37
C ILE A 21 -3.17 4.83 -19.43
N LEU A 22 -2.88 5.43 -18.27
CA LEU A 22 -2.23 6.75 -18.18
C LEU A 22 -0.76 6.73 -18.64
N ARG A 23 -0.06 5.61 -18.43
CA ARG A 23 1.35 5.46 -18.86
C ARG A 23 1.48 5.02 -20.31
N GLY A 24 0.44 4.38 -20.84
CA GLY A 24 0.42 3.86 -22.20
C GLY A 24 1.20 2.56 -22.36
N PRO A 25 1.26 2.01 -23.58
CA PRO A 25 1.91 0.74 -23.84
C PRO A 25 3.42 0.81 -23.60
N ALA A 26 3.95 -0.16 -22.86
CA ALA A 26 5.38 -0.35 -22.67
C ALA A 26 5.92 -1.50 -23.56
N PRO A 27 7.18 -1.44 -24.03
CA PRO A 27 7.84 -2.58 -24.66
C PRO A 27 7.83 -3.81 -23.74
N SER A 28 7.64 -5.00 -24.30
CA SER A 28 7.58 -6.25 -23.53
C SER A 28 8.81 -6.47 -22.63
N ALA A 29 10.00 -6.07 -23.12
CA ALA A 29 11.26 -6.12 -22.36
C ALA A 29 11.26 -5.25 -21.09
N HIS A 30 10.33 -4.31 -20.96
CA HIS A 30 10.20 -3.43 -19.80
C HIS A 30 8.99 -3.73 -18.92
N ARG A 31 8.24 -4.80 -19.21
CA ARG A 31 6.99 -5.12 -18.51
C ARG A 31 7.15 -5.13 -16.99
N VAL A 32 8.13 -5.89 -16.45
CA VAL A 32 8.35 -5.97 -15.00
C VAL A 32 8.64 -4.60 -14.38
N ARG A 33 9.45 -3.77 -15.04
CA ARG A 33 9.73 -2.41 -14.57
C ARG A 33 8.47 -1.55 -14.59
N GLU A 34 7.63 -1.73 -15.59
CA GLU A 34 6.38 -0.99 -15.74
C GLU A 34 5.39 -1.33 -14.62
N GLU A 35 5.19 -2.63 -14.34
CA GLU A 35 4.34 -3.09 -13.22
C GLU A 35 4.82 -2.47 -11.89
N LEU A 36 6.13 -2.52 -11.61
CA LEU A 36 6.70 -1.94 -10.38
C LEU A 36 6.51 -0.42 -10.27
N LEU A 37 6.56 0.30 -11.40
CA LEU A 37 6.33 1.74 -11.42
C LEU A 37 4.85 2.05 -11.18
N ILE A 38 3.94 1.29 -11.78
CA ILE A 38 2.49 1.42 -11.60
C ILE A 38 2.13 1.12 -10.15
N ASP A 39 2.57 0.00 -9.59
CA ASP A 39 2.28 -0.36 -8.20
C ASP A 39 2.79 0.70 -7.23
N ARG A 40 3.97 1.29 -7.49
CA ARG A 40 4.50 2.39 -6.67
C ARG A 40 3.65 3.66 -6.79
N GLN A 41 3.11 3.96 -7.96
CA GLN A 41 2.23 5.11 -8.17
C GLN A 41 0.87 4.89 -7.51
N VAL A 42 0.27 3.71 -7.70
CA VAL A 42 -0.98 3.28 -7.06
C VAL A 42 -0.83 3.30 -5.54
N GLY A 43 0.25 2.74 -5.00
CA GLY A 43 0.53 2.76 -3.57
C GLY A 43 0.59 4.19 -3.02
N ARG A 44 1.19 5.15 -3.72
CA ARG A 44 1.17 6.56 -3.28
C ARG A 44 -0.20 7.21 -3.42
N LEU A 45 -0.94 6.88 -4.47
CA LEU A 45 -2.28 7.41 -4.72
C LEU A 45 -3.27 6.95 -3.64
N LEU A 46 -3.29 5.65 -3.34
CA LEU A 46 -4.23 5.04 -2.41
C LEU A 46 -3.81 5.22 -0.94
N LEU A 47 -2.51 5.26 -0.67
CA LEU A 47 -1.91 5.43 0.66
C LEU A 47 -0.95 6.64 0.71
N PRO A 48 -1.46 7.87 0.60
CA PRO A 48 -0.63 9.07 0.56
C PRO A 48 0.02 9.39 1.91
N SER A 49 -0.54 8.90 3.03
CA SER A 49 -0.09 9.24 4.38
C SER A 49 0.64 8.08 5.06
N ALA A 50 1.97 8.21 5.23
CA ALA A 50 2.77 7.28 6.01
C ALA A 50 2.28 7.13 7.46
N ARG A 51 1.74 8.22 8.05
CA ARG A 51 1.14 8.17 9.39
C ARG A 51 -0.08 7.25 9.47
N ARG A 52 -0.97 7.29 8.47
CA ARG A 52 -2.14 6.40 8.43
C ARG A 52 -1.71 4.93 8.34
N ILE A 53 -0.66 4.66 7.55
CA ILE A 53 -0.07 3.32 7.46
C ILE A 53 0.43 2.86 8.83
N GLY A 54 1.17 3.71 9.55
CA GLY A 54 1.67 3.38 10.89
C GLY A 54 0.57 3.12 11.91
N HIS A 55 -0.48 3.94 11.91
CA HIS A 55 -1.62 3.74 12.80
C HIS A 55 -2.37 2.43 12.52
N ALA A 56 -2.63 2.12 11.24
CA ALA A 56 -3.30 0.88 10.85
C ALA A 56 -2.46 -0.35 11.24
N LEU A 57 -1.15 -0.33 10.98
CA LEU A 57 -0.24 -1.40 11.39
C LEU A 57 -0.17 -1.56 12.90
N ALA A 58 -0.19 -0.46 13.65
CA ALA A 58 -0.19 -0.54 15.11
C ALA A 58 -1.49 -1.12 15.66
N TRP A 59 -2.64 -0.67 15.14
CA TRP A 59 -3.96 -1.20 15.47
C TRP A 59 -4.06 -2.71 15.17
N ALA A 60 -3.56 -3.12 14.01
CA ALA A 60 -3.54 -4.50 13.57
C ALA A 60 -2.43 -5.35 14.23
N ARG A 61 -1.66 -4.80 15.20
CA ARG A 61 -0.52 -5.49 15.84
C ARG A 61 0.48 -6.08 14.83
N ALA A 62 0.76 -5.32 13.77
CA ALA A 62 1.61 -5.68 12.64
C ALA A 62 1.10 -6.85 11.76
N ASP A 63 -0.18 -7.23 11.88
CA ASP A 63 -0.87 -8.04 10.89
C ASP A 63 -1.11 -7.20 9.62
N TYR A 64 -0.47 -7.59 8.52
CA TYR A 64 -0.53 -6.83 7.27
C TYR A 64 -1.86 -6.97 6.54
N GLU A 65 -2.53 -8.12 6.65
CA GLU A 65 -3.81 -8.36 6.01
C GLU A 65 -4.88 -7.50 6.69
N ALA A 66 -4.96 -7.58 8.02
CA ALA A 66 -5.89 -6.75 8.80
C ALA A 66 -5.61 -5.23 8.66
N ALA A 67 -4.34 -4.82 8.55
CA ALA A 67 -4.00 -3.43 8.30
C ALA A 67 -4.38 -2.97 6.89
N ALA A 68 -4.25 -3.85 5.88
CA ALA A 68 -4.63 -3.54 4.51
C ALA A 68 -6.15 -3.39 4.37
N ASP A 69 -6.91 -4.26 5.03
CA ASP A 69 -8.37 -4.19 5.14
C ASP A 69 -8.82 -2.86 5.76
N GLU A 70 -8.23 -2.46 6.89
CA GLU A 70 -8.51 -1.16 7.54
C GLU A 70 -8.17 0.03 6.61
N LEU A 71 -7.14 -0.10 5.79
CA LEU A 71 -6.74 0.92 4.82
C LEU A 71 -7.52 0.87 3.49
N TRP A 72 -8.42 -0.11 3.35
CA TRP A 72 -9.22 -0.36 2.14
C TRP A 72 -8.36 -0.58 0.90
N VAL A 73 -7.30 -1.37 1.03
CA VAL A 73 -6.38 -1.74 -0.05
C VAL A 73 -6.01 -3.21 0.04
N ASP A 74 -5.47 -3.77 -1.04
CA ASP A 74 -4.84 -5.09 -0.99
C ASP A 74 -3.52 -5.07 -0.21
N GLU A 75 -3.17 -6.19 0.41
CA GLU A 75 -1.91 -6.38 1.13
C GLU A 75 -0.68 -6.07 0.26
N ASN A 76 -0.72 -6.43 -1.04
CA ASN A 76 0.35 -6.12 -1.98
C ASN A 76 0.60 -4.60 -2.11
N ILE A 77 -0.47 -3.80 -2.19
CA ILE A 77 -0.35 -2.34 -2.31
C ILE A 77 0.22 -1.74 -1.02
N LEU A 78 -0.19 -2.25 0.15
CA LEU A 78 0.39 -1.88 1.43
C LEU A 78 1.90 -2.18 1.46
N ASN A 79 2.31 -3.39 1.04
CA ASN A 79 3.70 -3.81 1.01
C ASN A 79 4.56 -3.00 0.04
N VAL A 80 4.06 -2.73 -1.18
CA VAL A 80 4.74 -1.85 -2.14
C VAL A 80 4.89 -0.44 -1.57
N ARG A 81 3.84 0.11 -0.94
CA ARG A 81 3.94 1.45 -0.36
C ARG A 81 4.97 1.48 0.77
N ARG A 82 4.95 0.50 1.68
CA ARG A 82 5.88 0.40 2.82
C ARG A 82 7.34 0.30 2.37
N SER A 83 7.62 -0.58 1.40
CA SER A 83 8.97 -0.76 0.85
C SER A 83 9.48 0.49 0.11
N THR A 84 8.58 1.31 -0.45
CA THR A 84 8.93 2.50 -1.25
C THR A 84 8.79 3.84 -0.52
N LEU A 85 8.49 3.83 0.79
CA LEU A 85 8.51 5.01 1.67
C LEU A 85 9.85 5.75 1.56
N ALA A 86 9.81 7.08 1.54
CA ALA A 86 11.02 7.88 1.65
C ALA A 86 11.67 7.67 3.03
N PRO A 87 12.99 7.87 3.19
CA PRO A 87 13.68 7.66 4.47
C PRO A 87 12.98 8.32 5.68
N ARG A 88 12.62 9.61 5.55
CA ARG A 88 11.88 10.35 6.59
C ARG A 88 10.48 9.77 6.90
N GLU A 89 9.80 9.22 5.90
CA GLU A 89 8.50 8.57 6.11
C GLU A 89 8.67 7.25 6.87
N ARG A 90 9.75 6.51 6.60
CA ARG A 90 10.08 5.26 7.32
C ARG A 90 10.46 5.53 8.77
N GLU A 91 11.28 6.54 9.03
CA GLU A 91 11.63 6.97 10.39
C GLU A 91 10.37 7.28 11.20
N ARG A 92 9.48 8.10 10.64
CA ARG A 92 8.22 8.46 11.29
C ARG A 92 7.29 7.27 11.52
N LEU A 93 7.27 6.31 10.58
CA LEU A 93 6.55 5.05 10.74
C LEU A 93 7.11 4.24 11.91
N HIS A 94 8.43 4.11 12.02
CA HIS A 94 9.08 3.37 13.09
C HIS A 94 8.84 4.01 14.46
N GLU A 95 8.93 5.34 14.56
CA GLU A 95 8.60 6.08 15.78
C GLU A 95 7.17 5.78 16.26
N GLN A 96 6.20 5.80 15.34
CA GLN A 96 4.80 5.53 15.67
C GLN A 96 4.57 4.11 16.16
N LEU A 97 5.16 3.13 15.47
CA LEU A 97 5.05 1.73 15.88
C LEU A 97 5.70 1.51 17.25
N ALA A 98 6.83 2.15 17.53
CA ALA A 98 7.48 2.08 18.84
C ALA A 98 6.62 2.67 19.95
N THR A 99 5.96 3.82 19.72
CA THR A 99 5.05 4.40 20.73
C THR A 99 3.85 3.51 21.00
N VAL A 100 3.13 3.08 19.95
CA VAL A 100 1.85 2.37 20.14
C VAL A 100 2.04 0.94 20.64
N LEU A 101 3.12 0.25 20.25
CA LEU A 101 3.39 -1.11 20.71
C LEU A 101 3.94 -1.17 22.14
N VAL A 102 4.53 -0.08 22.65
CA VAL A 102 5.00 0.01 24.04
C VAL A 102 3.85 0.34 25.00
N ASP A 103 2.83 1.08 24.54
CA ASP A 103 1.68 1.51 25.34
C ASP A 103 0.47 0.56 25.27
N ALA A 104 0.56 -0.56 24.54
CA ALA A 104 -0.52 -1.53 24.45
C ALA A 104 -0.61 -2.37 25.75
N PRO A 105 -1.76 -2.42 26.45
CA PRO A 105 -1.91 -3.28 27.61
C PRO A 105 -1.78 -4.76 27.20
N ALA A 106 -1.11 -5.53 28.05
CA ALA A 106 -0.83 -6.96 27.87
C ALA A 106 -2.11 -7.80 27.71
#